data_AF-A0AA94HKF8-F1
#
_entry.id   AF-A0AA94HKF8-F1
#
_cell.length_a   1.000
_cell.length_b   1.000
_cell.length_c   1.000
_cell.angle_alpha   90.00
_cell.angle_beta   90.00
_cell.angle_gamma   90.00
#
_symmetry.space_group_name_H-M   'P 1'
#
loop_
_entity.id
_entity.type
_entity.pdbx_description
1 polymer ?
#
loop_
_entity_poly.entity_id
_entity_poly.type
_entity_poly.pdbx_seq_one_letter_code
_entity_poly.pdbx_strand_id
1 'polypeptide(L)'
;MARTIRKSTTLLTTLAVASLLLSGCAAASGEPAPSPAAPSHTMPDGTVMSGAEHDAHGEDAAHEEHDAHETGTTDAQGPSEAARMVCEGQVVTSAAQIFDLEASAAPSSSWDSPMFACTYDVDGAPVVLTVHDVTDAAAGQEHFDALQQTLGAEDIEGMLGLGLPSFSTGDGMVAFLRDGKTLTVDATALPDGFGDGTRTQDEAAYVMASAVLTCWVEHD
;
A
#
# COMPACT_ATOMS: atom_id res chain seq x y z
N MET A 1 -35.73 54.48 -14.67
CA MET A 1 -35.67 53.77 -13.37
C MET A 1 -34.24 53.29 -13.17
N ALA A 2 -33.50 53.94 -12.27
CA ALA A 2 -32.09 53.67 -12.00
C ALA A 2 -31.96 52.54 -10.98
N ARG A 3 -31.18 51.48 -11.29
CA ARG A 3 -30.77 50.46 -10.33
C ARG A 3 -29.29 50.68 -9.98
N THR A 4 -29.07 51.04 -8.72
CA THR A 4 -27.78 51.28 -8.09
C THR A 4 -26.99 49.98 -7.93
N ILE A 5 -25.80 49.89 -8.53
CA ILE A 5 -24.86 48.79 -8.36
C ILE A 5 -24.05 49.07 -7.07
N ARG A 6 -24.27 48.27 -6.02
CA ARG A 6 -23.41 48.29 -4.83
C ARG A 6 -22.23 47.35 -5.07
N LYS A 7 -21.03 47.92 -5.16
CA LYS A 7 -19.75 47.21 -5.00
C LYS A 7 -19.65 46.77 -3.54
N SER A 8 -19.63 45.46 -3.29
CA SER A 8 -19.16 44.92 -2.00
C SER A 8 -17.71 44.50 -2.17
N THR A 9 -16.83 45.37 -1.69
CA THR A 9 -15.42 45.08 -1.43
C THR A 9 -15.36 44.33 -0.11
N THR A 10 -15.12 43.02 -0.14
CA THR A 10 -14.90 42.24 1.08
C THR A 10 -13.42 41.90 1.19
N LEU A 11 -12.83 42.59 2.16
CA LEU A 11 -11.52 42.49 2.80
C LEU A 11 -10.79 41.15 2.66
N LEU A 12 -9.56 41.23 2.13
CA LEU A 12 -8.49 40.28 2.40
C LEU A 12 -8.27 40.21 3.92
N THR A 13 -8.35 39.01 4.48
CA THR A 13 -7.80 38.72 5.81
C THR A 13 -6.97 37.45 5.70
N THR A 14 -5.66 37.62 5.85
CA THR A 14 -4.63 36.60 5.95
C THR A 14 -4.73 35.81 7.26
N LEU A 15 -4.69 34.48 7.17
CA LEU A 15 -4.10 33.63 8.20
C LEU A 15 -3.31 32.51 7.50
N ALA A 16 -2.01 32.73 7.36
CA ALA A 16 -1.05 31.66 7.10
C ALA A 16 -0.69 31.04 8.45
N VAL A 17 -1.17 29.82 8.70
CA VAL A 17 -0.64 28.95 9.76
C VAL A 17 -0.01 27.76 9.05
N ALA A 18 1.26 27.91 8.71
CA ALA A 18 2.12 26.81 8.30
C ALA A 18 2.71 26.19 9.56
N SER A 19 2.13 25.09 10.02
CA SER A 19 2.75 24.19 11.00
C SER A 19 2.88 22.83 10.33
N LEU A 20 4.07 22.58 9.78
CA LEU A 20 4.54 21.29 9.30
C LEU A 20 4.50 20.29 10.46
N LEU A 21 3.55 19.35 10.43
CA LEU A 21 3.67 18.10 11.17
C LEU A 21 4.25 17.08 10.20
N LEU A 22 5.58 16.94 10.24
CA LEU A 22 6.26 15.75 9.73
C LEU A 22 5.83 14.57 10.62
N SER A 23 4.77 13.87 10.22
CA SER A 23 4.49 12.52 10.70
C SER A 23 5.48 11.59 10.03
N GLY A 24 6.63 11.38 10.68
CA GLY A 24 7.59 10.36 10.29
C GLY A 24 7.05 8.96 10.58
N CYS A 25 7.21 8.05 9.62
CA CYS A 25 6.99 6.62 9.78
C CYS A 25 7.85 6.10 10.96
N ALA A 26 7.19 5.63 12.02
CA ALA A 26 7.84 4.88 13.09
C ALA A 26 7.99 3.42 12.64
N ALA A 27 9.13 3.07 12.05
CA ALA A 27 9.56 1.68 11.93
C ALA A 27 10.18 1.26 13.27
N ALA A 28 9.48 0.39 14.00
CA ALA A 28 10.01 -0.27 15.18
C ALA A 28 10.30 -1.74 14.81
N SER A 29 11.51 -1.97 14.32
CA SER A 29 12.16 -3.29 14.27
C SER A 29 13.62 -3.09 14.63
N GLY A 30 14.06 -3.74 15.71
CA GLY A 30 15.41 -3.60 16.24
C GLY A 30 16.41 -4.42 15.44
N GLU A 31 17.64 -3.91 15.35
CA GLU A 31 18.83 -4.68 15.03
C GLU A 31 19.99 -4.18 15.93
N PRO A 32 20.69 -5.08 16.66
CA PRO A 32 21.84 -4.68 17.45
C PRO A 32 23.01 -4.27 16.55
N ALA A 33 23.57 -3.09 16.84
CA ALA A 33 24.78 -2.59 16.20
C ALA A 33 25.96 -3.59 16.36
N PRO A 34 26.89 -3.65 15.39
CA PRO A 34 28.15 -4.35 15.58
C PRO A 34 28.90 -3.73 16.75
N SER A 35 29.12 -4.53 17.80
CA SER A 35 29.97 -4.14 18.92
C SER A 35 31.35 -3.70 18.41
N PRO A 36 31.89 -2.59 18.92
CA PRO A 36 33.24 -2.16 18.60
C PRO A 36 34.22 -3.27 19.02
N ALA A 37 35.25 -3.49 18.20
CA ALA A 37 36.36 -4.36 18.53
C ALA A 37 36.84 -4.07 19.96
N ALA A 38 36.91 -5.11 20.77
CA ALA A 38 37.40 -5.02 22.14
C ALA A 38 38.81 -4.42 22.15
N PRO A 39 39.12 -3.50 23.09
CA PRO A 39 40.44 -2.93 23.20
C PRO A 39 41.47 -4.01 23.57
N SER A 40 42.40 -4.30 22.68
CA SER A 40 43.59 -5.06 23.01
C SER A 40 44.51 -4.19 23.86
N HIS A 41 44.64 -4.50 25.15
CA HIS A 41 45.61 -3.86 26.02
C HIS A 41 46.97 -4.54 25.84
N THR A 42 47.98 -3.80 25.41
CA THR A 42 49.37 -4.27 25.37
C THR A 42 50.06 -3.79 26.65
N MET A 43 50.59 -4.73 27.45
CA MET A 43 51.39 -4.39 28.62
C MET A 43 52.76 -3.83 28.17
N PRO A 44 53.48 -3.04 28.98
CA PRO A 44 54.78 -2.48 28.62
C PRO A 44 55.84 -3.52 28.22
N ASP A 45 55.69 -4.77 28.67
CA ASP A 45 56.59 -5.89 28.33
C ASP A 45 56.21 -6.61 27.02
N GLY A 46 55.22 -6.12 26.27
CA GLY A 46 54.86 -6.62 24.94
C GLY A 46 53.88 -7.80 24.91
N THR A 47 53.38 -8.23 26.07
CA THR A 47 52.41 -9.33 26.16
C THR A 47 50.98 -8.84 25.86
N VAL A 48 50.26 -9.59 25.01
CA VAL A 48 48.83 -9.37 24.70
C VAL A 48 47.97 -10.47 25.33
N MET A 49 46.88 -10.10 26.01
CA MET A 49 45.88 -11.05 26.52
C MET A 49 44.67 -11.04 25.59
N SER A 50 44.34 -12.18 24.99
CA SER A 50 43.11 -12.36 24.20
C SER A 50 42.07 -13.04 25.08
N GLY A 51 40.92 -12.40 25.32
CA GLY A 51 39.84 -12.93 26.15
C GLY A 51 39.01 -13.99 25.43
N ALA A 52 39.62 -15.12 25.08
CA ALA A 52 38.95 -16.26 24.48
C ALA A 52 39.32 -17.53 25.26
N GLU A 53 38.58 -17.78 26.34
CA GLU A 53 38.61 -19.08 27.00
C GLU A 53 37.25 -19.34 27.64
N HIS A 54 36.44 -20.15 26.95
CA HIS A 54 35.60 -21.22 27.47
C HIS A 54 34.89 -21.90 26.28
N ASP A 55 35.57 -22.88 25.69
CA ASP A 55 34.92 -23.89 24.85
C ASP A 55 34.66 -25.16 25.69
N ALA A 56 33.52 -25.77 25.39
CA ALA A 56 33.11 -27.15 25.62
C ALA A 56 32.78 -27.61 27.06
N HIS A 57 31.54 -28.07 27.25
CA HIS A 57 31.20 -29.46 27.58
C HIS A 57 29.68 -29.65 27.68
N GLY A 58 29.13 -30.68 27.04
CA GLY A 58 27.84 -31.27 27.45
C GLY A 58 26.91 -31.68 26.31
N GLU A 59 27.09 -32.91 25.84
CA GLU A 59 26.12 -33.69 25.04
C GLU A 59 24.78 -33.93 25.77
N ASP A 60 23.79 -34.31 24.95
CA ASP A 60 22.50 -34.95 25.27
C ASP A 60 21.33 -34.10 25.82
N ALA A 61 20.46 -33.63 24.91
CA ALA A 61 19.02 -33.88 24.96
C ALA A 61 18.32 -33.49 23.65
N ALA A 62 17.54 -34.43 23.12
CA ALA A 62 16.76 -34.42 21.90
C ALA A 62 16.03 -33.10 21.55
N HIS A 63 16.25 -32.63 20.31
CA HIS A 63 15.30 -31.82 19.53
C HIS A 63 15.57 -32.03 18.03
N GLU A 64 15.23 -33.22 17.53
CA GLU A 64 14.79 -33.45 16.14
C GLU A 64 13.25 -33.49 16.26
N GLU A 65 12.41 -32.83 15.48
CA GLU A 65 12.50 -32.38 14.10
C GLU A 65 11.71 -31.05 14.01
N HIS A 66 12.28 -30.00 13.40
CA HIS A 66 11.48 -28.90 12.87
C HIS A 66 11.79 -28.79 11.38
N ASP A 67 10.90 -29.48 10.67
CA ASP A 67 10.37 -29.23 9.35
C ASP A 67 11.33 -28.83 8.23
N ALA A 68 11.36 -29.79 7.30
CA ALA A 68 11.78 -29.62 5.93
C ALA A 68 11.23 -28.33 5.32
N HIS A 69 12.13 -27.67 4.60
CA HIS A 69 11.90 -26.93 3.37
C HIS A 69 10.66 -27.45 2.60
N GLU A 70 9.48 -26.88 2.85
CA GLU A 70 8.27 -27.17 2.09
C GLU A 70 8.26 -26.34 0.81
N THR A 71 8.63 -27.02 -0.28
CA THR A 71 8.20 -26.66 -1.62
C THR A 71 6.70 -26.91 -1.75
N GLY A 72 5.91 -25.83 -1.76
CA GLY A 72 4.61 -25.74 -2.44
C GLY A 72 3.39 -26.26 -1.69
N THR A 73 2.65 -25.36 -1.04
CA THR A 73 1.21 -25.10 -1.29
C THR A 73 0.80 -23.80 -0.61
N THR A 74 0.71 -22.71 -1.36
CA THR A 74 0.32 -21.37 -0.87
C THR A 74 -1.20 -21.28 -0.80
N ASP A 75 -1.86 -21.88 0.20
CA ASP A 75 -3.34 -21.79 0.30
C ASP A 75 -3.91 -21.72 1.73
N ALA A 76 -3.08 -21.54 2.77
CA ALA A 76 -3.57 -21.41 4.16
C ALA A 76 -3.15 -20.12 4.89
N GLN A 77 -2.27 -19.32 4.30
CA GLN A 77 -1.92 -18.00 4.80
C GLN A 77 -2.85 -17.01 4.11
N GLY A 78 -3.49 -16.14 4.89
CA GLY A 78 -4.37 -15.08 4.36
C GLY A 78 -3.63 -14.11 3.42
N PRO A 79 -4.28 -13.01 3.03
CA PRO A 79 -3.69 -12.05 2.10
C PRO A 79 -2.33 -11.53 2.58
N SER A 80 -1.42 -11.32 1.64
CA SER A 80 -0.10 -10.70 1.83
C SER A 80 -0.24 -9.32 2.47
N GLU A 81 0.85 -8.82 3.04
CA GLU A 81 0.88 -7.45 3.56
C GLU A 81 0.58 -6.41 2.46
N ALA A 82 1.11 -6.65 1.26
CA ALA A 82 0.80 -5.87 0.06
C ALA A 82 -0.71 -5.76 -0.19
N ALA A 83 -1.40 -6.89 -0.18
CA ALA A 83 -2.84 -6.93 -0.39
C ALA A 83 -3.60 -6.28 0.78
N ARG A 84 -3.23 -6.54 2.04
CA ARG A 84 -3.95 -6.02 3.22
C ARG A 84 -3.95 -4.50 3.31
N MET A 85 -2.90 -3.83 2.84
CA MET A 85 -2.82 -2.36 2.84
C MET A 85 -4.01 -1.69 2.15
N VAL A 86 -4.66 -2.33 1.17
CA VAL A 86 -5.84 -1.73 0.53
C VAL A 86 -7.04 -1.59 1.47
N CYS A 87 -6.99 -2.20 2.66
CA CYS A 87 -8.02 -2.12 3.70
C CYS A 87 -7.54 -1.50 5.01
N GLU A 88 -6.29 -1.05 5.11
CA GLU A 88 -5.75 -0.55 6.37
C GLU A 88 -4.81 0.64 6.20
N GLY A 89 -4.43 1.25 7.33
CA GLY A 89 -3.40 2.29 7.39
C GLY A 89 -3.67 3.52 6.51
N GLN A 90 -2.64 3.91 5.75
CA GLN A 90 -2.65 5.13 4.95
C GLN A 90 -3.63 5.07 3.78
N VAL A 91 -3.88 3.89 3.20
CA VAL A 91 -4.82 3.77 2.07
C VAL A 91 -6.24 4.09 2.51
N VAL A 92 -6.67 3.60 3.69
CA VAL A 92 -7.98 3.97 4.27
C VAL A 92 -8.06 5.47 4.55
N THR A 93 -6.96 6.07 5.01
CA THR A 93 -6.90 7.52 5.25
C THR A 93 -6.99 8.32 3.95
N SER A 94 -6.38 7.82 2.87
CA SER A 94 -6.48 8.40 1.53
C SER A 94 -7.88 8.24 0.95
N ALA A 95 -8.49 7.05 1.06
CA ALA A 95 -9.85 6.78 0.62
C ALA A 95 -10.85 7.70 1.32
N ALA A 96 -10.72 7.88 2.64
CA ALA A 96 -11.58 8.80 3.39
C ALA A 96 -11.48 10.25 2.89
N GLN A 97 -10.30 10.69 2.48
CA GLN A 97 -10.12 12.04 1.91
C GLN A 97 -10.62 12.16 0.46
N ILE A 98 -10.37 11.13 -0.36
CA ILE A 98 -10.76 11.10 -1.78
C ILE A 98 -12.28 11.06 -1.92
N PHE A 99 -12.95 10.26 -1.08
CA PHE A 99 -14.38 10.02 -1.13
C PHE A 99 -15.19 10.78 -0.07
N ASP A 100 -14.55 11.66 0.70
CA ASP A 100 -15.18 12.44 1.79
C ASP A 100 -15.90 11.55 2.83
N LEU A 101 -15.29 10.42 3.21
CA LEU A 101 -15.85 9.48 4.17
C LEU A 101 -15.63 9.96 5.60
N GLU A 102 -16.56 9.59 6.49
CA GLU A 102 -16.33 9.77 7.93
C GLU A 102 -15.11 8.95 8.37
N ALA A 103 -14.21 9.57 9.15
CA ALA A 103 -12.95 8.94 9.57
C ALA A 103 -13.11 7.63 10.37
N SER A 104 -14.31 7.32 10.88
CA SER A 104 -14.63 6.07 11.58
C SER A 104 -15.24 4.99 10.68
N ALA A 105 -15.56 5.29 9.43
CA ALA A 105 -16.10 4.31 8.49
C ALA A 105 -14.98 3.37 8.03
N ALA A 106 -14.89 2.20 8.67
CA ALA A 106 -13.95 1.16 8.26
C ALA A 106 -14.50 0.45 7.01
N PRO A 107 -13.66 0.18 5.99
CA PRO A 107 -14.07 -0.65 4.88
C PRO A 107 -14.31 -2.10 5.34
N SER A 108 -15.10 -2.83 4.56
CA SER A 108 -15.25 -4.28 4.73
C SER A 108 -14.26 -5.03 3.85
N SER A 109 -13.80 -6.20 4.30
CA SER A 109 -12.84 -7.01 3.54
C SER A 109 -13.30 -8.45 3.37
N SER A 110 -12.83 -9.09 2.31
CA SER A 110 -13.02 -10.52 2.07
C SER A 110 -11.77 -11.13 1.43
N TRP A 111 -11.55 -12.40 1.71
CA TRP A 111 -10.44 -13.18 1.17
C TRP A 111 -10.99 -14.47 0.56
N ASP A 112 -10.77 -14.64 -0.73
CA ASP A 112 -11.04 -15.85 -1.49
C ASP A 112 -9.82 -16.12 -2.37
N SER A 113 -8.84 -16.84 -1.80
CA SER A 113 -7.50 -17.01 -2.38
C SER A 113 -7.55 -17.30 -3.89
N PRO A 114 -6.77 -16.58 -4.73
CA PRO A 114 -5.77 -15.56 -4.38
C PRO A 114 -6.34 -14.12 -4.37
N MET A 115 -7.65 -13.93 -4.27
CA MET A 115 -8.31 -12.64 -4.37
C MET A 115 -8.59 -12.02 -3.00
N PHE A 116 -7.99 -10.86 -2.75
CA PHE A 116 -8.34 -10.01 -1.62
C PHE A 116 -9.18 -8.84 -2.09
N ALA A 117 -10.33 -8.60 -1.46
CA ALA A 117 -11.19 -7.48 -1.79
C ALA A 117 -11.44 -6.59 -0.57
N CYS A 118 -11.43 -5.29 -0.82
CA CYS A 118 -11.78 -4.22 0.10
C CYS A 118 -12.93 -3.39 -0.45
N THR A 119 -13.98 -3.18 0.32
CA THR A 119 -15.13 -2.37 -0.11
C THR A 119 -15.30 -1.15 0.79
N TYR A 120 -15.26 0.02 0.18
CA TYR A 120 -15.60 1.31 0.77
C TYR A 120 -17.03 1.69 0.41
N ASP A 121 -17.82 2.10 1.39
CA ASP A 121 -19.17 2.63 1.15
C ASP A 121 -19.08 4.16 0.98
N VAL A 122 -19.44 4.66 -0.19
CA VAL A 122 -19.44 6.08 -0.54
C VAL A 122 -20.90 6.49 -0.79
N ASP A 123 -21.54 7.10 0.20
CA ASP A 123 -22.97 7.48 0.14
C ASP A 123 -23.90 6.32 -0.29
N GLY A 124 -23.62 5.08 0.15
CA GLY A 124 -24.36 3.88 -0.24
C GLY A 124 -23.98 3.28 -1.60
N ALA A 125 -22.99 3.82 -2.29
CA ALA A 125 -22.39 3.25 -3.49
C ALA A 125 -21.03 2.59 -3.16
N PRO A 126 -20.80 1.32 -3.54
CA PRO A 126 -19.55 0.65 -3.23
C PRO A 126 -18.43 1.11 -4.17
N VAL A 127 -17.26 1.40 -3.61
CA VAL A 127 -15.98 1.40 -4.33
C VAL A 127 -15.19 0.19 -3.88
N VAL A 128 -14.83 -0.68 -4.83
CA VAL A 128 -14.20 -1.97 -4.55
C VAL A 128 -12.75 -1.96 -5.02
N LEU A 129 -11.83 -2.19 -4.09
CA LEU A 129 -10.42 -2.43 -4.38
C LEU A 129 -10.18 -3.93 -4.30
N THR A 130 -9.62 -4.50 -5.36
CA THR A 130 -9.32 -5.93 -5.43
C THR A 130 -7.86 -6.14 -5.77
N VAL A 131 -7.22 -7.08 -5.08
CA VAL A 131 -5.83 -7.49 -5.34
C VAL A 131 -5.81 -8.97 -5.69
N HIS A 132 -5.35 -9.28 -6.90
CA HIS A 132 -4.93 -10.63 -7.26
C HIS A 132 -3.55 -10.87 -6.67
N ASP A 133 -3.53 -11.56 -5.54
CA ASP A 133 -2.41 -11.64 -4.61
C ASP A 133 -1.56 -12.88 -4.85
N VAL A 134 -0.77 -12.84 -5.93
CA VAL A 134 0.19 -13.88 -6.27
C VAL A 134 1.62 -13.35 -6.17
N THR A 135 2.59 -14.22 -5.93
CA THR A 135 4.03 -13.86 -5.89
C THR A 135 4.74 -14.18 -7.20
N ASP A 136 4.16 -15.04 -8.04
CA ASP A 136 4.70 -15.36 -9.35
C ASP A 136 4.37 -14.24 -10.35
N ALA A 137 5.42 -13.61 -10.89
CA ALA A 137 5.27 -12.48 -11.80
C ALA A 137 4.60 -12.85 -13.12
N ALA A 138 4.78 -14.08 -13.62
CA ALA A 138 4.17 -14.52 -14.86
C ALA A 138 2.67 -14.76 -14.68
N ALA A 139 2.26 -15.39 -13.58
CA ALA A 139 0.86 -15.54 -13.20
C ALA A 139 0.17 -14.19 -12.97
N GLY A 140 0.89 -13.23 -12.38
CA GLY A 140 0.45 -11.84 -12.25
C GLY A 140 0.18 -11.16 -13.58
N GLN A 141 1.12 -11.26 -14.52
CA GLN A 141 1.00 -10.71 -15.87
C GLN A 141 -0.14 -11.39 -16.65
N GLU A 142 -0.24 -12.71 -16.59
CA GLU A 142 -1.32 -13.46 -17.25
C GLU A 142 -2.70 -13.01 -16.76
N HIS A 143 -2.85 -12.84 -15.45
CA HIS A 143 -4.09 -12.31 -14.87
C HIS A 143 -4.39 -10.89 -15.35
N PHE A 144 -3.39 -10.00 -15.33
CA PHE A 144 -3.53 -8.62 -15.78
C PHE A 144 -3.99 -8.54 -17.24
N ASP A 145 -3.29 -9.26 -18.13
CA ASP A 145 -3.59 -9.26 -19.57
C ASP A 145 -4.98 -9.86 -19.85
N ALA A 146 -5.35 -10.93 -19.14
CA ALA A 146 -6.66 -11.56 -19.28
C ALA A 146 -7.79 -10.63 -18.80
N LEU A 147 -7.57 -9.92 -17.70
CA LEU A 147 -8.53 -8.95 -17.15
C LEU A 147 -8.70 -7.78 -18.12
N GLN A 148 -7.61 -7.21 -18.62
CA GLN A 148 -7.63 -6.13 -19.60
C GLN A 148 -8.43 -6.51 -20.85
N GLN A 149 -8.15 -7.69 -21.41
CA GLN A 149 -8.83 -8.20 -22.60
C GLN A 149 -10.32 -8.43 -22.35
N THR A 150 -10.67 -8.96 -21.18
CA THR A 150 -12.08 -9.24 -20.80
C THR A 150 -12.87 -7.95 -20.69
N LEU A 151 -12.26 -6.89 -20.16
CA LEU A 151 -12.88 -5.59 -19.99
C LEU A 151 -12.85 -4.73 -21.27
N GLY A 152 -12.03 -5.09 -22.26
CA GLY A 152 -11.78 -4.24 -23.43
C GLY A 152 -11.16 -2.90 -23.04
N ALA A 153 -10.33 -2.89 -22.00
CA ALA A 153 -9.72 -1.69 -21.42
C ALA A 153 -8.50 -1.22 -22.22
N GLU A 154 -8.22 0.08 -22.15
CA GLU A 154 -7.10 0.73 -22.84
C GLU A 154 -5.93 0.95 -21.87
N ASP A 155 -4.70 0.86 -22.37
CA ASP A 155 -3.51 1.15 -21.59
C ASP A 155 -3.50 2.60 -21.10
N ILE A 156 -3.06 2.81 -19.86
CA ILE A 156 -2.77 4.14 -19.34
C ILE A 156 -1.33 4.49 -19.69
N GLU A 157 -1.15 5.38 -20.67
CA GLU A 157 0.18 5.71 -21.20
C GLU A 157 0.91 6.83 -20.41
N GLY A 158 2.25 6.83 -20.52
CA GLY A 158 3.10 7.92 -20.05
C GLY A 158 3.21 8.02 -18.53
N MET A 159 3.25 9.26 -18.02
CA MET A 159 3.36 9.51 -16.57
C MET A 159 2.09 9.10 -15.80
N LEU A 160 0.98 8.89 -16.51
CA LEU A 160 -0.28 8.48 -15.89
C LEU A 160 -0.21 7.00 -15.45
N GLY A 161 0.49 6.15 -16.20
CA GLY A 161 0.72 4.77 -15.79
C GLY A 161 1.75 4.61 -14.67
N LEU A 162 2.33 5.71 -14.17
CA LEU A 162 3.38 5.73 -13.14
C LEU A 162 4.61 4.84 -13.46
N GLY A 163 4.82 4.53 -14.75
CA GLY A 163 5.87 3.62 -15.20
C GLY A 163 5.55 2.12 -15.01
N LEU A 164 4.33 1.78 -14.64
CA LEU A 164 3.83 0.42 -14.44
C LEU A 164 2.83 0.03 -15.53
N PRO A 165 2.73 -1.26 -15.89
CA PRO A 165 1.61 -1.74 -16.70
C PRO A 165 0.28 -1.40 -16.01
N SER A 166 -0.60 -0.72 -16.73
CA SER A 166 -1.86 -0.22 -16.21
C SER A 166 -2.87 0.02 -17.32
N PHE A 167 -4.16 -0.15 -16.99
CA PHE A 167 -5.26 0.10 -17.92
C PHE A 167 -6.42 0.81 -17.24
N SER A 168 -7.26 1.47 -18.04
CA SER A 168 -8.57 1.97 -17.63
C SER A 168 -9.65 1.56 -18.63
N THR A 169 -10.86 1.33 -18.14
CA THR A 169 -12.07 1.18 -18.96
C THR A 169 -12.68 2.51 -19.37
N GLY A 170 -12.28 3.61 -18.74
CA GLY A 170 -12.82 4.96 -18.95
C GLY A 170 -14.17 5.22 -18.28
N ASP A 171 -14.78 4.21 -17.66
CA ASP A 171 -16.08 4.29 -16.96
C ASP A 171 -15.97 4.05 -15.45
N GLY A 172 -14.75 4.00 -14.90
CA GLY A 172 -14.51 3.89 -13.46
C GLY A 172 -13.82 2.62 -13.00
N MET A 173 -13.25 1.81 -13.90
CA MET A 173 -12.30 0.77 -13.52
C MET A 173 -10.88 1.11 -13.96
N VAL A 174 -9.94 1.00 -13.02
CA VAL A 174 -8.50 1.17 -13.25
C VAL A 174 -7.75 0.00 -12.64
N ALA A 175 -6.75 -0.52 -13.35
CA ALA A 175 -5.87 -1.56 -12.80
C ALA A 175 -4.39 -1.24 -13.01
N PHE A 176 -3.56 -1.76 -12.09
CA PHE A 176 -2.11 -1.69 -12.15
C PHE A 176 -1.50 -3.06 -11.81
N LEU A 177 -0.43 -3.42 -12.52
CA LEU A 177 0.41 -4.57 -12.19
C LEU A 177 1.68 -4.11 -11.49
N ARG A 178 1.90 -4.62 -10.27
CA ARG A 178 3.12 -4.37 -9.48
C ARG A 178 3.50 -5.60 -8.67
N ASP A 179 4.78 -5.97 -8.69
CA ASP A 179 5.33 -7.08 -7.90
C ASP A 179 4.61 -8.43 -8.13
N GLY A 180 4.16 -8.66 -9.37
CA GLY A 180 3.37 -9.85 -9.73
C GLY A 180 1.91 -9.82 -9.27
N LYS A 181 1.45 -8.73 -8.66
CA LYS A 181 0.08 -8.56 -8.18
C LYS A 181 -0.68 -7.57 -9.04
N THR A 182 -1.95 -7.88 -9.32
CA THR A 182 -2.83 -6.94 -10.03
C THR A 182 -3.74 -6.26 -9.01
N LEU A 183 -3.60 -4.94 -8.87
CA LEU A 183 -4.57 -4.09 -8.18
C LEU A 183 -5.64 -3.67 -9.19
N THR A 184 -6.90 -3.83 -8.84
CA THR A 184 -8.05 -3.26 -9.56
C THR A 184 -8.83 -2.35 -8.62
N VAL A 185 -9.21 -1.17 -9.10
CA VAL A 185 -10.12 -0.26 -8.43
C VAL A 185 -11.37 -0.15 -9.28
N ASP A 186 -12.51 -0.50 -8.71
CA ASP A 186 -13.83 -0.39 -9.32
C ASP A 186 -14.65 0.68 -8.59
N ALA A 187 -14.85 1.80 -9.27
CA ALA A 187 -15.67 2.92 -8.85
C ALA A 187 -16.90 3.11 -9.75
N THR A 188 -17.24 2.13 -10.59
CA THR A 188 -18.34 2.22 -11.58
C THR A 188 -19.71 2.41 -10.94
N ALA A 189 -19.87 2.03 -9.67
CA ALA A 189 -21.11 2.21 -8.92
C ALA A 189 -21.29 3.64 -8.38
N LEU A 190 -20.25 4.49 -8.42
CA LEU A 190 -20.39 5.89 -8.03
C LEU A 190 -21.30 6.64 -9.03
N PRO A 191 -22.12 7.58 -8.54
CA PRO A 191 -22.92 8.41 -9.43
C PRO A 191 -22.03 9.37 -10.23
N ASP A 192 -22.50 9.75 -11.42
CA ASP A 192 -21.87 10.82 -12.20
C ASP A 192 -21.81 12.11 -11.36
N GLY A 193 -20.62 12.73 -11.29
CA GLY A 193 -20.43 13.96 -10.52
C GLY A 193 -20.49 13.76 -9.01
N PHE A 194 -20.04 12.61 -8.48
CA PHE A 194 -19.95 12.42 -7.03
C PHE A 194 -19.06 13.48 -6.36
N GLY A 195 -19.23 13.66 -5.04
CA GLY A 195 -18.58 14.73 -4.28
C GLY A 195 -19.23 16.09 -4.56
N ASP A 196 -18.49 17.03 -5.13
CA ASP A 196 -18.93 18.41 -5.38
C ASP A 196 -19.59 18.63 -6.76
N GLY A 197 -19.90 17.56 -7.49
CA GLY A 197 -20.47 17.64 -8.84
C GLY A 197 -19.46 17.61 -9.97
N THR A 198 -18.16 17.53 -9.69
CA THR A 198 -17.11 17.68 -10.72
C THR A 198 -16.33 16.41 -11.05
N ARG A 199 -16.31 15.41 -10.15
CA ARG A 199 -15.48 14.22 -10.29
C ARG A 199 -16.18 13.12 -11.10
N THR A 200 -15.40 12.46 -11.95
CA THR A 200 -15.84 11.26 -12.70
C THR A 200 -15.41 9.99 -11.98
N GLN A 201 -16.10 8.87 -12.24
CA GLN A 201 -15.74 7.57 -11.69
C GLN A 201 -14.32 7.17 -12.09
N ASP A 202 -13.91 7.48 -13.32
CA ASP A 202 -12.55 7.23 -13.84
C ASP A 202 -11.49 8.02 -13.06
N GLU A 203 -11.72 9.32 -12.79
CA GLU A 203 -10.83 10.12 -11.96
C GLU A 203 -10.74 9.54 -10.53
N ALA A 204 -11.87 9.09 -9.99
CA ALA A 204 -11.94 8.47 -8.68
C ALA A 204 -11.08 7.20 -8.60
N ALA A 205 -11.26 6.29 -9.56
CA ALA A 205 -10.53 5.04 -9.64
C ALA A 205 -9.03 5.28 -9.81
N TYR A 206 -8.66 6.21 -10.69
CA TYR A 206 -7.27 6.56 -10.95
C TYR A 206 -6.57 7.17 -9.74
N VAL A 207 -7.18 8.15 -9.07
CA VAL A 207 -6.61 8.80 -7.89
C VAL A 207 -6.48 7.80 -6.74
N MET A 208 -7.48 6.92 -6.57
CA MET A 208 -7.44 5.89 -5.54
C MET A 208 -6.35 4.85 -5.81
N ALA A 209 -6.22 4.38 -7.06
CA ALA A 209 -5.14 3.47 -7.44
C ALA A 209 -3.75 4.09 -7.23
N SER A 210 -3.59 5.37 -7.57
CA SER A 210 -2.35 6.13 -7.32
C SER A 210 -2.02 6.24 -5.82
N ALA A 211 -3.03 6.44 -4.98
CA ALA A 211 -2.86 6.49 -3.53
C ALA A 211 -2.40 5.13 -2.98
N VAL A 212 -2.97 4.02 -3.49
CA VAL A 212 -2.54 2.66 -3.13
C VAL A 212 -1.07 2.44 -3.52
N LEU A 213 -0.69 2.77 -4.76
CA LEU A 213 0.68 2.58 -5.25
C LEU A 213 1.72 3.39 -4.46
N THR A 214 1.34 4.58 -3.97
CA THR A 214 2.20 5.41 -3.11
C THR A 214 2.46 4.75 -1.76
N CYS A 215 1.50 3.98 -1.24
CA CYS A 215 1.60 3.29 0.03
C CYS A 215 2.11 1.85 -0.10
N TRP A 216 2.21 1.32 -1.31
CA TRP A 216 2.53 -0.07 -1.57
C TRP A 216 3.96 -0.42 -1.16
N VAL A 217 4.06 -1.21 -0.09
CA VAL A 217 5.24 -1.96 0.35
C VAL A 217 5.51 -3.11 -0.62
N GLU A 218 6.76 -3.20 -1.08
CA GLU A 218 7.24 -4.26 -1.95
C GLU A 218 7.22 -5.61 -1.21
N HIS A 219 7.00 -6.69 -1.95
CA HIS A 219 7.15 -8.03 -1.41
C HIS A 219 8.63 -8.43 -1.52
N ASP A 220 9.30 -8.62 -0.39
CA ASP A 220 10.60 -9.31 -0.32
C ASP A 220 10.44 -10.83 -0.53
#